data_AF-A0A833UR08-F1
#
_entry.id   AF-A0A833UR08-F1
#
_cell.length_a   1.000
_cell.length_b   1.000
_cell.length_c   1.000
_cell.angle_alpha   90.00
_cell.angle_beta   90.00
_cell.angle_gamma   90.00
#
_symmetry.space_group_name_H-M   'P 1'
#
loop_
_entity.id
_entity.type
_entity.pdbx_description
1 polymer ?
#
loop_
_entity_poly.entity_id
_entity_poly.type
_entity_poly.pdbx_seq_one_letter_code
_entity_poly.pdbx_strand_id
1 'polypeptide(L)'
;MNENPEPFDLFTSNVADGGKIWIFWDNVLDVQVVRTSLQFISLHVNTGSYQFLCNIIYAKYNMYERKSLWEELNSQSMGLDPCLFAGDFNITRKTSERRGGCPRPNAAMEDFNAWVHQGDLVEMKSKGRTCSWCNGQTRLARSWAKLDLVFTDVSLLSSFLNAICSYLPRTTSDHSPMVIELKMDHFSYGPSPLRFPQMWVDH
;
A
#
# COMPACT_ATOMS: atom_id res chain seq x y z
N MET A 1 -14.51 11.05 -36.09
CA MET A 1 -14.53 11.42 -34.66
C MET A 1 -14.29 10.14 -33.90
N ASN A 2 -13.04 9.85 -33.55
CA ASN A 2 -12.68 8.71 -32.71
C ASN A 2 -12.43 9.26 -31.31
N GLU A 3 -13.49 9.33 -30.51
CA GLU A 3 -13.30 9.46 -29.07
C GLU A 3 -12.80 8.10 -28.59
N ASN A 4 -11.53 8.02 -28.21
CA ASN A 4 -11.09 6.92 -27.37
C ASN A 4 -11.94 7.01 -26.10
N PRO A 5 -12.70 5.96 -25.72
CA PRO A 5 -13.40 5.98 -24.45
C PRO A 5 -12.37 6.23 -23.35
N GLU A 6 -12.70 7.14 -22.43
CA GLU A 6 -11.93 7.31 -21.20
C GLU A 6 -11.76 5.93 -20.56
N PRO A 7 -10.55 5.56 -20.09
CA PRO A 7 -10.24 4.20 -19.68
C PRO A 7 -10.97 3.72 -18.42
N PHE A 8 -11.73 4.61 -17.75
CA PHE A 8 -12.47 4.35 -16.52
C PHE A 8 -13.79 5.12 -16.51
N ASP A 9 -14.81 4.59 -15.82
CA ASP A 9 -16.14 5.18 -15.76
C ASP A 9 -16.30 6.23 -14.65
N LEU A 10 -15.63 6.03 -13.51
CA LEU A 10 -15.83 6.79 -12.28
C LEU A 10 -14.48 7.21 -11.68
N PHE A 11 -14.50 8.31 -10.91
CA PHE A 11 -13.31 8.81 -10.21
C PHE A 11 -13.63 9.55 -8.92
N THR A 12 -12.63 9.69 -8.06
CA THR A 12 -12.62 10.62 -6.92
C THR A 12 -11.22 11.24 -6.75
N SER A 13 -11.16 12.39 -6.09
CA SER A 13 -9.89 13.04 -5.73
C SER A 13 -10.02 13.86 -4.46
N ASN A 14 -8.90 14.10 -3.79
CA ASN A 14 -8.81 15.01 -2.65
C ASN A 14 -8.14 16.35 -3.01
N VAL A 15 -8.07 16.68 -4.31
CA VAL A 15 -7.36 17.88 -4.81
C VAL A 15 -8.05 19.16 -4.38
N ALA A 16 -9.38 19.17 -4.29
CA ALA A 16 -10.15 20.32 -3.84
C ALA A 16 -9.78 20.74 -2.40
N ASP A 17 -9.35 19.79 -1.58
CA ASP A 17 -8.91 20.01 -0.20
C ASP A 17 -7.40 20.29 -0.09
N GLY A 18 -6.66 20.28 -1.21
CA GLY A 18 -5.21 20.46 -1.25
C GLY A 18 -4.40 19.17 -1.16
N GLY A 19 -5.05 18.01 -1.30
CA GLY A 19 -4.41 16.72 -1.50
C GLY A 19 -3.89 16.51 -2.94
N LYS A 20 -3.36 15.31 -3.22
CA LYS A 20 -2.73 14.96 -4.50
C LYS A 20 -3.10 13.57 -5.01
N ILE A 21 -4.22 13.03 -4.55
CA ILE A 21 -4.66 11.66 -4.84
C ILE A 21 -5.80 11.72 -5.84
N TRP A 22 -5.69 10.92 -6.90
CA TRP A 22 -6.73 10.62 -7.85
C TRP A 22 -6.94 9.12 -7.87
N ILE A 23 -8.19 8.67 -7.84
CA ILE A 23 -8.56 7.26 -7.94
C ILE A 23 -9.62 7.13 -9.02
N PHE A 24 -9.44 6.14 -9.88
CA PHE A 24 -10.33 5.85 -11.00
C PHE A 24 -10.75 4.39 -10.91
N TRP A 25 -11.99 4.08 -11.27
CA TRP A 25 -12.51 2.71 -11.30
C TRP A 25 -13.64 2.56 -12.32
N ASP A 26 -13.86 1.31 -12.72
CA ASP A 26 -14.94 0.92 -13.63
C ASP A 26 -16.25 0.73 -12.86
N ASN A 27 -17.38 1.00 -13.52
CA ASN A 27 -18.72 0.94 -12.93
C ASN A 27 -19.16 -0.48 -12.52
N VAL A 28 -18.38 -1.51 -12.87
CA VAL A 28 -18.59 -2.90 -12.45
C VAL A 28 -18.24 -3.11 -10.97
N LEU A 29 -17.49 -2.19 -10.35
CA LEU A 29 -17.17 -2.22 -8.93
C LEU A 29 -18.13 -1.30 -8.16
N ASP A 30 -18.70 -1.81 -7.07
CA ASP A 30 -19.42 -0.98 -6.10
C ASP A 30 -18.39 -0.36 -5.14
N VAL A 31 -18.18 0.95 -5.31
CA VAL A 31 -17.16 1.71 -4.59
C VAL A 31 -17.81 2.93 -3.94
N GLN A 32 -17.60 3.10 -2.64
CA GLN A 32 -18.09 4.24 -1.88
C GLN A 32 -16.92 4.95 -1.19
N VAL A 33 -16.85 6.27 -1.34
CA VAL A 33 -15.87 7.09 -0.61
C VAL A 33 -16.32 7.20 0.85
N VAL A 34 -15.52 6.68 1.77
CA VAL A 34 -15.83 6.67 3.21
C VAL A 34 -15.21 7.87 3.91
N ARG A 35 -13.93 8.13 3.62
CA ARG A 35 -13.15 9.21 4.23
C ARG A 35 -12.20 9.83 3.22
N THR A 36 -12.06 11.14 3.31
CA THR A 36 -11.09 11.91 2.53
C THR A 36 -10.26 12.74 3.49
N SER A 37 -8.95 12.66 3.36
CA SER A 37 -7.97 13.47 4.09
C SER A 37 -6.95 14.05 3.12
N LEU A 38 -6.05 14.92 3.59
CA LEU A 38 -4.97 15.48 2.78
C LEU A 38 -3.95 14.43 2.33
N GLN A 39 -3.83 13.33 3.08
CA GLN A 39 -2.78 12.32 2.90
C GLN A 39 -3.33 10.95 2.47
N PHE A 40 -4.64 10.74 2.47
CA PHE A 40 -5.25 9.49 2.00
C PHE A 40 -6.71 9.69 1.54
N ILE A 41 -7.21 8.72 0.78
CA ILE A 41 -8.64 8.52 0.52
C ILE A 41 -8.98 7.08 0.87
N SER A 42 -10.01 6.88 1.69
CA SER A 42 -10.54 5.56 2.05
C SER A 42 -11.79 5.28 1.25
N LEU A 43 -11.80 4.12 0.60
CA LEU A 43 -12.89 3.61 -0.21
C LEU A 43 -13.40 2.30 0.40
N HIS A 44 -14.71 2.16 0.55
CA HIS A 44 -15.32 0.87 0.75
C HIS A 44 -15.49 0.23 -0.64
N VAL A 45 -14.83 -0.89 -0.86
CA VAL A 45 -14.84 -1.61 -2.14
C VAL A 45 -15.60 -2.91 -1.95
N ASN A 46 -16.68 -3.07 -2.71
CA ASN A 46 -17.50 -4.27 -2.74
C ASN A 46 -17.40 -4.92 -4.12
N THR A 47 -16.91 -6.16 -4.14
CA THR A 47 -16.73 -6.97 -5.36
C THR A 47 -17.92 -7.90 -5.62
N GLY A 48 -18.97 -7.83 -4.80
CA GLY A 48 -20.08 -8.77 -4.77
C GLY A 48 -19.79 -10.03 -3.93
N SER A 49 -18.56 -10.55 -3.98
CA SER A 49 -18.13 -11.71 -3.18
C SER A 49 -17.36 -11.36 -1.91
N TYR A 50 -16.79 -10.16 -1.85
CA TYR A 50 -15.99 -9.69 -0.72
C TYR A 50 -16.04 -8.17 -0.62
N GLN A 51 -15.96 -7.67 0.60
CA GLN A 51 -15.91 -6.24 0.89
C GLN A 51 -14.74 -5.91 1.81
N PHE A 52 -14.11 -4.75 1.58
CA PHE A 52 -12.98 -4.28 2.36
C PHE A 52 -12.80 -2.76 2.22
N LEU A 53 -12.06 -2.16 3.15
CA LEU A 53 -11.62 -0.77 3.06
C LEU A 53 -10.29 -0.70 2.31
N CYS A 54 -10.26 0.05 1.22
CA CYS A 54 -9.08 0.37 0.43
C CYS A 54 -8.63 1.81 0.74
N ASN A 55 -7.47 1.94 1.37
CA ASN A 55 -6.88 3.21 1.78
C ASN A 55 -5.74 3.54 0.82
N ILE A 56 -5.97 4.49 -0.08
CA ILE A 56 -4.95 4.99 -1.01
C ILE A 56 -4.24 6.17 -0.37
N ILE A 57 -2.91 6.05 -0.23
CA ILE A 57 -2.09 6.94 0.59
C ILE A 57 -1.10 7.73 -0.27
N TYR A 58 -0.99 9.01 0.02
CA TYR A 58 0.11 9.87 -0.41
C TYR A 58 0.58 10.68 0.80
N ALA A 59 1.49 10.09 1.58
CA ALA A 59 1.95 10.65 2.83
C ALA A 59 2.89 11.83 2.60
N LYS A 60 2.87 12.81 3.51
CA LYS A 60 3.78 13.94 3.49
C LYS A 60 5.22 13.46 3.71
N TYR A 61 6.14 14.17 3.07
CA TYR A 61 7.58 13.91 3.20
C TYR A 61 8.11 14.31 4.59
N ASN A 62 7.60 15.41 5.15
CA ASN A 62 7.99 15.89 6.47
C ASN A 62 7.41 14.95 7.54
N MET A 63 8.26 14.48 8.45
CA MET A 63 7.84 13.52 9.48
C MET A 63 6.78 14.09 10.42
N TYR A 64 6.79 15.40 10.72
CA TYR A 64 5.84 16.03 11.65
C TYR A 64 4.46 16.13 11.02
N GLU A 65 4.37 16.55 9.76
CA GLU A 65 3.11 16.59 9.01
C GLU A 65 2.53 15.18 8.82
N ARG A 66 3.41 14.18 8.60
CA ARG A 66 3.01 12.79 8.40
C ARG A 66 2.43 12.13 9.65
N LYS A 67 2.73 12.59 10.88
CA LYS A 67 2.22 11.95 12.10
C LYS A 67 0.69 11.86 12.15
N SER A 68 0.01 12.91 11.68
CA SER A 68 -1.46 12.94 11.58
C SER A 68 -2.03 11.76 10.79
N LEU A 69 -1.35 11.32 9.72
CA LEU A 69 -1.76 10.16 8.92
C LEU A 69 -1.85 8.89 9.75
N TRP A 70 -0.89 8.65 10.65
CA TRP A 70 -0.86 7.44 11.48
C TRP A 70 -1.98 7.43 12.51
N GLU A 71 -2.32 8.61 13.04
CA GLU A 71 -3.44 8.79 13.96
C GLU A 71 -4.78 8.58 13.23
N GLU A 72 -4.90 9.09 12.01
CA GLU A 72 -6.10 8.97 11.19
C GLU A 72 -6.35 7.57 10.62
N LEU A 73 -5.31 6.74 10.49
CA LEU A 73 -5.35 5.36 9.97
C LEU A 73 -5.15 4.29 11.05
N ASN A 74 -5.37 4.63 12.32
CA ASN A 74 -5.29 3.63 13.39
C ASN A 74 -6.51 2.68 13.37
N SER A 75 -6.38 1.49 13.97
CA SER A 75 -7.44 0.47 13.97
C SER A 75 -8.78 0.97 14.54
N GLN A 76 -8.74 1.80 15.58
CA GLN A 76 -9.94 2.40 16.18
C GLN A 76 -10.71 3.29 15.20
N SER A 77 -10.00 3.97 14.30
CA SER A 77 -10.57 4.88 13.30
C SER A 77 -11.06 4.17 12.03
N MET A 78 -10.61 2.94 11.80
CA MET A 78 -10.90 2.16 10.60
C MET A 78 -12.06 1.16 10.79
N GLY A 79 -12.48 0.91 12.03
CA GLY A 79 -13.57 -0.01 12.32
C GLY A 79 -13.14 -1.47 12.29
N LEU A 80 -14.09 -2.37 11.96
CA LEU A 80 -13.87 -3.82 11.96
C LEU A 80 -13.70 -4.43 10.56
N ASP A 81 -13.87 -3.62 9.50
CA ASP A 81 -13.77 -4.13 8.14
C ASP A 81 -12.31 -4.45 7.77
N PRO A 82 -12.07 -5.52 7.00
CA PRO A 82 -10.73 -5.82 6.48
C PRO A 82 -10.16 -4.63 5.70
N CYS A 83 -8.88 -4.32 5.91
CA CYS A 83 -8.24 -3.14 5.38
C CYS A 83 -7.05 -3.46 4.48
N LEU A 84 -6.96 -2.73 3.37
CA LEU A 84 -5.78 -2.61 2.52
C LEU A 84 -5.29 -1.16 2.57
N PHE A 85 -3.98 -0.98 2.73
CA PHE A 85 -3.31 0.31 2.72
C PHE A 85 -2.25 0.31 1.64
N ALA A 86 -2.36 1.19 0.65
CA ALA A 86 -1.45 1.20 -0.49
C ALA A 86 -1.13 2.61 -0.96
N GLY A 87 0.12 2.83 -1.37
CA GLY A 87 0.54 4.08 -1.98
C GLY A 87 1.93 4.51 -1.53
N ASP A 88 2.22 5.80 -1.70
CA ASP A 88 3.51 6.39 -1.34
C ASP A 88 3.49 6.85 0.12
N PHE A 89 4.23 6.12 0.97
CA PHE A 89 4.35 6.44 2.39
C PHE A 89 5.45 7.48 2.66
N ASN A 90 6.26 7.85 1.65
CA ASN A 90 7.39 8.76 1.78
C ASN A 90 8.39 8.38 2.91
N ILE A 91 8.41 7.10 3.31
CA ILE A 91 9.27 6.56 4.35
C ILE A 91 9.63 5.11 4.02
N THR A 92 10.85 4.74 4.37
CA THR A 92 11.33 3.34 4.34
C THR A 92 11.10 2.71 5.70
N ARG A 93 10.78 1.42 5.77
CA ARG A 93 10.70 0.68 7.04
C ARG A 93 12.07 0.44 7.66
N LYS A 94 13.09 0.25 6.81
CA LYS A 94 14.45 -0.08 7.21
C LYS A 94 15.45 0.77 6.46
N THR A 95 16.60 1.04 7.07
CA THR A 95 17.71 1.76 6.42
C THR A 95 18.19 1.06 5.14
N SER A 96 18.14 -0.27 5.11
CA SER A 96 18.55 -1.10 3.96
C SER A 96 17.66 -0.96 2.72
N GLU A 97 16.44 -0.42 2.87
CA GLU A 97 15.52 -0.15 1.76
C GLU A 97 15.86 1.16 1.03
N ARG A 98 16.88 1.88 1.51
CA ARG A 98 17.44 3.07 0.88
C ARG A 98 18.88 2.80 0.45
N ARG A 99 19.24 3.30 -0.74
CA ARG A 99 20.60 3.22 -1.28
C ARG A 99 21.02 4.60 -1.78
N GLY A 100 22.11 5.14 -1.21
CA GLY A 100 22.58 6.49 -1.51
C GLY A 100 21.70 7.59 -0.92
N GLY A 101 22.17 8.84 -1.03
CA GLY A 101 21.57 9.99 -0.36
C GLY A 101 21.83 10.03 1.15
N CYS A 102 21.30 11.05 1.82
CA CYS A 102 21.46 11.21 3.26
C CYS A 102 20.61 10.20 4.05
N PRO A 103 21.12 9.68 5.18
CA PRO A 103 20.32 8.92 6.12
C PRO A 103 19.06 9.67 6.55
N ARG A 104 17.98 8.94 6.79
CA ARG A 104 16.75 9.50 7.36
C ARG A 104 16.79 9.39 8.89
N PRO A 105 16.08 10.28 9.62
CA PRO A 105 15.94 10.15 11.06
C PRO A 105 15.34 8.79 11.43
N ASN A 106 15.98 8.09 12.39
CA ASN A 106 15.46 6.81 12.88
C ASN A 106 14.07 6.94 13.48
N ALA A 107 13.82 8.03 14.22
CA ALA A 107 12.51 8.34 14.80
C ALA A 107 11.36 8.28 13.77
N ALA A 108 11.59 8.75 12.53
CA ALA A 108 10.56 8.72 11.49
C ALA A 108 10.24 7.29 11.00
N MET A 109 11.23 6.38 11.04
CA MET A 109 11.03 4.96 10.71
C MET A 109 10.43 4.21 11.91
N GLU A 110 10.80 4.57 13.13
CA GLU A 110 10.23 4.04 14.37
C GLU A 110 8.73 4.37 14.47
N ASP A 111 8.35 5.64 14.24
CA ASP A 111 6.94 6.07 14.20
C ASP A 111 6.14 5.25 13.16
N PHE A 112 6.71 5.05 11.96
CA PHE A 112 6.05 4.27 10.91
C PHE A 112 5.90 2.79 11.28
N ASN A 113 6.95 2.16 11.79
CA ASN A 113 6.89 0.76 12.20
C ASN A 113 6.00 0.57 13.44
N ALA A 114 5.88 1.57 14.31
CA ALA A 114 4.93 1.56 15.43
C ALA A 114 3.49 1.54 14.92
N TRP A 115 3.14 2.37 13.93
CA TRP A 115 1.82 2.30 13.28
C TRP A 115 1.54 0.92 12.66
N VAL A 116 2.51 0.37 11.91
CA VAL A 116 2.41 -0.99 11.34
C VAL A 116 2.15 -2.04 12.44
N HIS A 117 2.87 -1.95 13.56
CA HIS A 117 2.73 -2.89 14.66
C HIS A 117 1.40 -2.73 15.41
N GLN A 118 0.97 -1.50 15.69
CA GLN A 118 -0.27 -1.22 16.41
C GLN A 118 -1.52 -1.66 15.64
N GLY A 119 -1.46 -1.65 14.30
CA GLY A 119 -2.54 -2.12 13.44
C GLY A 119 -2.45 -3.61 13.08
N ASP A 120 -1.52 -4.37 13.65
CA ASP A 120 -1.22 -5.76 13.26
C ASP A 120 -1.08 -5.94 11.74
N LEU A 121 -0.46 -4.95 11.09
CA LEU A 121 -0.39 -4.86 9.64
C LEU A 121 0.74 -5.74 9.10
N VAL A 122 0.41 -6.47 8.05
CA VAL A 122 1.34 -7.32 7.31
C VAL A 122 1.68 -6.64 5.98
N GLU A 123 2.97 -6.45 5.74
CA GLU A 123 3.44 -5.96 4.44
C GLU A 123 3.22 -7.05 3.38
N MET A 124 2.53 -6.70 2.29
CA MET A 124 2.22 -7.63 1.22
C MET A 124 3.51 -8.10 0.52
N LYS A 125 3.55 -9.39 0.18
CA LYS A 125 4.63 -9.96 -0.64
C LYS A 125 4.74 -9.19 -1.96
N SER A 126 5.96 -8.87 -2.35
CA SER A 126 6.22 -8.14 -3.59
C SER A 126 7.22 -8.85 -4.51
N LYS A 127 7.04 -8.67 -5.83
CA LYS A 127 7.93 -9.13 -6.90
C LYS A 127 8.34 -7.98 -7.82
N GLY A 128 9.38 -8.19 -8.61
CA GLY A 128 9.90 -7.20 -9.56
C GLY A 128 11.02 -6.35 -8.95
N ARG A 129 10.95 -5.03 -9.12
CA ARG A 129 11.98 -4.12 -8.62
C ARG A 129 12.01 -4.07 -7.09
N THR A 130 13.20 -3.94 -6.52
CA THR A 130 13.40 -3.85 -5.06
C THR A 130 13.24 -2.44 -4.49
N CYS A 131 13.29 -1.41 -5.35
CA CYS A 131 13.05 -0.03 -5.00
C CYS A 131 11.93 0.53 -5.88
N SER A 132 11.04 1.31 -5.29
CA SER A 132 9.94 1.95 -6.01
C SER A 132 10.35 3.32 -6.54
N TRP A 133 11.24 4.05 -5.86
CA TRP A 133 11.64 5.42 -6.21
C TRP A 133 13.13 5.58 -6.54
N CYS A 134 13.46 6.54 -7.42
CA CYS A 134 14.83 6.98 -7.71
C CYS A 134 14.88 8.46 -8.09
N ASN A 135 15.79 9.23 -7.49
CA ASN A 135 15.92 10.67 -7.73
C ASN A 135 16.41 11.10 -9.13
N GLY A 136 16.60 10.16 -10.07
CA GLY A 136 17.05 10.42 -11.44
C GLY A 136 18.50 10.90 -11.60
N GLN A 137 19.22 11.16 -10.50
CA GLN A 137 20.59 11.67 -10.55
C GLN A 137 21.58 10.57 -10.96
N THR A 138 22.84 10.93 -11.19
CA THR A 138 23.89 10.00 -11.65
C THR A 138 24.97 9.80 -10.58
N ARG A 139 25.70 8.67 -10.69
CA ARG A 139 26.87 8.34 -9.85
C ARG A 139 26.55 8.45 -8.34
N LEU A 140 27.39 9.15 -7.58
CA LEU A 140 27.32 9.28 -6.13
C LEU A 140 26.10 10.07 -5.63
N ALA A 141 25.51 10.89 -6.50
CA ALA A 141 24.32 11.68 -6.16
C ALA A 141 23.01 10.88 -6.33
N ARG A 142 23.08 9.69 -6.94
CA ARG A 142 21.93 8.81 -7.15
C ARG A 142 21.44 8.22 -5.83
N SER A 143 20.14 8.34 -5.58
CA SER A 143 19.47 7.74 -4.43
C SER A 143 18.27 6.91 -4.88
N TRP A 144 18.08 5.77 -4.22
CA TRP A 144 16.97 4.85 -4.43
C TRP A 144 16.30 4.57 -3.10
N ALA A 145 14.99 4.38 -3.11
CA ALA A 145 14.24 3.98 -1.92
C ALA A 145 13.02 3.12 -2.28
N LYS A 146 12.58 2.28 -1.34
CA LYS A 146 11.25 1.66 -1.37
C LYS A 146 10.30 2.53 -0.54
N LEU A 147 9.47 3.32 -1.21
CA LEU A 147 8.54 4.28 -0.59
C LEU A 147 7.07 3.89 -0.82
N ASP A 148 6.82 3.24 -1.95
CA ASP A 148 5.50 2.74 -2.33
C ASP A 148 5.33 1.35 -1.74
N LEU A 149 4.41 1.19 -0.80
CA LEU A 149 4.21 -0.05 -0.03
C LEU A 149 2.75 -0.46 -0.06
N VAL A 150 2.51 -1.72 0.30
CA VAL A 150 1.16 -2.27 0.48
C VAL A 150 1.13 -3.02 1.81
N PHE A 151 0.18 -2.67 2.66
CA PHE A 151 -0.10 -3.36 3.90
C PHE A 151 -1.54 -3.84 3.92
N THR A 152 -1.76 -4.95 4.61
CA THR A 152 -3.08 -5.50 4.86
C THR A 152 -3.16 -5.92 6.32
N ASP A 153 -4.35 -5.93 6.90
CA ASP A 153 -4.54 -6.70 8.12
C ASP A 153 -4.59 -8.21 7.84
N VAL A 154 -4.63 -8.99 8.92
CA VAL A 154 -4.68 -10.46 8.86
C VAL A 154 -6.00 -10.97 8.24
N SER A 155 -7.11 -10.26 8.45
CA SER A 155 -8.44 -10.63 7.95
C SER A 155 -8.48 -10.62 6.42
N LEU A 156 -7.95 -9.55 5.81
CA LEU A 156 -7.87 -9.42 4.35
C LEU A 156 -6.87 -10.42 3.79
N LEU A 157 -5.68 -10.55 4.40
CA LEU A 157 -4.66 -11.48 3.94
C LEU A 157 -5.16 -12.94 3.92
N SER A 158 -5.97 -13.32 4.91
CA SER A 158 -6.55 -14.66 5.02
C SER A 158 -7.54 -14.96 3.89
N SER A 159 -8.17 -13.92 3.32
CA SER A 159 -9.12 -14.06 2.21
C SER A 159 -8.42 -14.05 0.84
N PHE A 160 -7.23 -13.45 0.76
CA PHE A 160 -6.41 -13.35 -0.44
C PHE A 160 -5.00 -13.91 -0.19
N LEU A 161 -4.90 -15.21 0.10
CA LEU A 161 -3.63 -15.87 0.46
C LEU A 161 -2.52 -15.73 -0.60
N ASN A 162 -2.92 -15.58 -1.87
CA ASN A 162 -2.03 -15.39 -3.01
C ASN A 162 -1.89 -13.92 -3.44
N ALA A 163 -2.31 -12.97 -2.59
CA ALA A 163 -2.16 -11.54 -2.86
C ALA A 163 -0.70 -11.18 -3.09
N ILE A 164 -0.45 -10.43 -4.16
CA ILE A 164 0.90 -10.05 -4.55
C ILE A 164 0.94 -8.63 -5.10
N CYS A 165 1.98 -7.91 -4.69
CA CYS A 165 2.35 -6.63 -5.23
C CYS A 165 3.46 -6.79 -6.29
N SER A 166 3.32 -6.14 -7.44
CA SER A 166 4.32 -6.18 -8.51
C SER A 166 4.81 -4.77 -8.81
N TYR A 167 6.12 -4.53 -8.67
CA TYR A 167 6.73 -3.27 -9.11
C TYR A 167 7.16 -3.37 -10.57
N LEU A 168 6.51 -2.59 -11.42
CA LEU A 168 6.76 -2.53 -12.87
C LEU A 168 7.96 -1.64 -13.20
N PRO A 169 8.54 -1.76 -14.41
CA PRO A 169 9.59 -0.86 -14.86
C PRO A 169 9.13 0.61 -14.88
N ARG A 170 10.00 1.51 -14.40
CA ARG A 170 9.81 2.95 -14.58
C ARG A 170 9.91 3.34 -16.05
N THR A 171 9.02 4.22 -16.48
CA THR A 171 9.01 4.79 -17.82
C THR A 171 9.33 6.28 -17.75
N THR A 172 8.41 7.10 -17.24
CA THR A 172 8.50 8.57 -17.23
C THR A 172 8.53 9.17 -15.82
N SER A 173 8.08 8.43 -14.80
CA SER A 173 8.09 8.84 -13.40
C SER A 173 9.40 8.44 -12.69
N ASP A 174 9.76 9.17 -11.64
CA ASP A 174 10.78 8.77 -10.67
C ASP A 174 10.31 7.62 -9.76
N HIS A 175 9.00 7.38 -9.69
CA HIS A 175 8.36 6.20 -9.08
C HIS A 175 8.09 5.07 -10.09
N SER A 176 8.09 3.85 -9.57
CA SER A 176 7.79 2.60 -10.29
C SER A 176 6.32 2.27 -10.11
N PRO A 177 5.54 2.09 -11.19
CA PRO A 177 4.15 1.69 -11.07
C PRO A 177 4.02 0.39 -10.29
N MET A 178 2.99 0.29 -9.48
CA MET A 178 2.72 -0.85 -8.62
C MET A 178 1.38 -1.48 -8.99
N VAL A 179 1.36 -2.80 -9.16
CA VAL A 179 0.13 -3.57 -9.43
C VAL A 179 -0.14 -4.49 -8.25
N ILE A 180 -1.35 -4.42 -7.69
CA ILE A 180 -1.81 -5.28 -6.61
C ILE A 180 -2.80 -6.27 -7.20
N GLU A 181 -2.48 -7.57 -7.10
CA GLU A 181 -3.39 -8.63 -7.53
C GLU A 181 -4.03 -9.26 -6.28
N LEU A 182 -5.34 -9.06 -6.11
CA LEU A 182 -6.15 -9.74 -5.08
C LEU A 182 -6.94 -10.86 -5.76
N LYS A 183 -6.50 -12.10 -5.59
CA LYS A 183 -7.17 -13.28 -6.16
C LYS A 183 -7.81 -14.08 -5.03
N MET A 184 -9.15 -14.15 -5.03
CA MET A 184 -9.85 -15.10 -4.16
C MET A 184 -9.56 -16.50 -4.66
N ASP A 185 -9.14 -17.39 -3.76
CA ASP A 185 -9.00 -18.79 -4.09
C ASP A 185 -10.35 -19.48 -3.88
N HIS A 186 -11.15 -19.58 -4.94
CA HIS A 186 -12.45 -20.26 -4.88
C HIS A 186 -12.32 -21.78 -4.61
N PHE A 187 -11.09 -22.32 -4.64
CA PHE A 187 -10.80 -23.75 -4.48
C PHE A 187 -9.85 -24.04 -3.32
N SER A 188 -9.91 -23.28 -2.22
CA SER A 188 -9.18 -23.65 -1.00
C SER A 188 -9.79 -24.93 -0.40
N TYR A 189 -9.21 -26.09 -0.75
CA TYR A 189 -9.49 -27.38 -0.10
C TYR A 189 -8.92 -27.36 1.33
N GLY A 190 -9.61 -26.64 2.24
CA GLY A 190 -9.25 -26.55 3.65
C GLY A 190 -8.00 -25.69 3.92
N PRO A 191 -7.63 -25.54 5.21
CA PRO A 191 -6.42 -24.82 5.60
C PRO A 191 -5.19 -25.47 4.96
N SER A 192 -4.25 -24.64 4.50
CA SER A 192 -2.93 -25.12 4.05
C SER A 192 -2.34 -26.02 5.13
N PRO A 193 -1.75 -27.19 4.79
CA PRO A 193 -1.09 -28.03 5.77
C PRO A 193 -0.06 -27.22 6.55
N LEU A 194 -0.11 -27.28 7.88
CA LEU A 194 0.95 -26.74 8.73
C LEU A 194 2.23 -27.48 8.39
N ARG A 195 3.19 -26.78 7.78
CA ARG A 195 4.54 -27.30 7.54
C ARG A 195 5.46 -26.62 8.51
N PHE A 196 5.91 -27.34 9.54
CA PHE A 196 6.99 -26.91 10.40
C PHE A 196 8.20 -27.84 10.18
N PRO A 197 9.45 -27.36 10.33
CA PRO A 197 10.62 -28.20 10.17
C PRO A 197 10.68 -29.26 11.28
N GLN A 198 10.79 -30.55 10.93
CA GLN A 198 10.81 -31.68 11.87
C GLN A 198 11.86 -31.52 12.99
N MET A 199 12.97 -30.82 12.71
CA MET A 199 14.06 -30.58 13.66
C MET A 199 13.68 -29.88 14.98
N TRP A 200 12.47 -29.31 15.08
CA TRP A 200 11.98 -28.65 16.30
C TRP A 200 11.25 -29.59 17.28
N VAL A 201 10.99 -30.85 16.88
CA VAL A 201 10.34 -31.86 17.74
C VAL A 201 11.28 -32.98 18.15
N ASP A 202 12.45 -33.06 17.52
CA ASP A 202 13.48 -34.04 17.84
C ASP A 202 14.44 -33.44 18.88
N HIS A 203 14.11 -33.61 20.16
CA HIS A 203 14.99 -33.39 21.32
C HIS A 203 15.26 -34.71 22.05
#